data_AF-A0A372M113-F1
#
_entry.id   AF-A0A372M113-F1
#
_cell.length_a   1.000
_cell.length_b   1.000
_cell.length_c   1.000
_cell.angle_alpha   90.00
_cell.angle_beta   90.00
_cell.angle_gamma   90.00
#
_symmetry.space_group_name_H-M   'P 1'
#
loop_
_entity.id
_entity.type
_entity.pdbx_description
1 polymer ?
#
loop_
_entity_poly.entity_id
_entity_poly.type
_entity_poly.pdbx_seq_one_letter_code
_entity_poly.pdbx_strand_id
1 'polypeptide(L)'
;MPHAVAAFLVPLLSGTAYLLFLPWDLRNRPASPGVIDETTPVTATGVVGLTVVLLLLAAYLGRTGHPALAVPLVAAPPAALLLASFVTHPEQDAAAWPVAWVFFSALLAGGALVAAKMGARWRR
;
A
#
# COMPACT_ATOMS: atom_id res chain seq x y z
N MET A 1 -2.13 -19.95 18.02
CA MET A 1 -2.87 -19.99 16.74
C MET A 1 -3.32 -18.63 16.20
N PRO A 2 -3.87 -17.66 16.97
CA PRO A 2 -4.35 -16.39 16.39
C PRO A 2 -3.25 -15.47 15.81
N HIS A 3 -2.00 -15.56 16.31
CA HIS A 3 -0.88 -14.78 15.80
C HIS A 3 -0.44 -15.19 14.39
N ALA A 4 -0.49 -16.49 14.05
CA ALA A 4 -0.11 -16.97 12.73
C ALA A 4 -1.11 -16.50 11.66
N VAL A 5 -2.40 -16.53 11.98
CA VAL A 5 -3.46 -16.07 11.07
C VAL A 5 -3.31 -14.58 10.78
N ALA A 6 -3.07 -13.73 11.79
CA ALA A 6 -2.84 -12.30 11.58
C ALA A 6 -1.56 -12.01 10.78
N ALA A 7 -0.49 -12.79 11.01
CA ALA A 7 0.77 -12.66 10.28
C ALA A 7 0.64 -12.94 8.77
N PHE A 8 -0.32 -13.77 8.36
CA PHE A 8 -0.61 -14.04 6.95
C PHE A 8 -1.72 -13.15 6.38
N LEU A 9 -2.83 -12.96 7.10
CA LEU A 9 -3.98 -12.24 6.57
C LEU A 9 -3.74 -10.74 6.42
N VAL A 10 -3.03 -10.09 7.35
CA VAL A 10 -2.79 -8.65 7.27
C VAL A 10 -1.97 -8.27 6.02
N PRO A 11 -0.81 -8.90 5.74
CA PRO A 11 -0.08 -8.57 4.53
C PRO A 11 -0.80 -8.98 3.25
N LEU A 12 -1.54 -10.09 3.26
CA LEU A 12 -2.38 -10.51 2.14
C LEU A 12 -3.44 -9.44 1.82
N LEU A 13 -4.23 -9.04 2.82
CA LEU A 13 -5.28 -8.02 2.67
C LEU A 13 -4.70 -6.67 2.26
N SER A 14 -3.53 -6.30 2.79
CA SER A 14 -2.83 -5.07 2.41
C SER A 14 -2.43 -5.08 0.92
N GLY A 15 -1.80 -6.15 0.47
CA GLY A 15 -1.42 -6.31 -0.95
C GLY A 15 -2.63 -6.38 -1.87
N THR A 16 -3.68 -7.12 -1.50
CA THR A 16 -4.93 -7.19 -2.27
C THR A 16 -5.61 -5.83 -2.34
N ALA A 17 -5.66 -5.08 -1.23
CA ALA A 17 -6.24 -3.74 -1.23
C ALA A 17 -5.48 -2.80 -2.18
N TYR A 18 -4.14 -2.87 -2.21
CA TYR A 18 -3.35 -2.09 -3.17
C TYR A 18 -3.79 -2.38 -4.61
N LEU A 19 -3.86 -3.65 -5.00
CA LEU A 19 -4.24 -4.05 -6.37
C LEU A 19 -5.72 -3.81 -6.69
N LEU A 20 -6.58 -3.77 -5.69
CA LEU A 20 -8.01 -3.49 -5.85
C LEU A 20 -8.27 -2.00 -6.09
N PHE A 21 -7.55 -1.15 -5.36
CA PHE A 21 -7.82 0.29 -5.34
C PHE A 21 -6.90 1.11 -6.25
N LEU A 22 -5.72 0.58 -6.60
CA LEU A 22 -4.76 1.22 -7.48
C LEU A 22 -4.46 0.31 -8.69
N PRO A 23 -4.18 0.90 -9.86
CA PRO A 23 -3.67 0.13 -10.98
C PRO A 23 -2.31 -0.48 -10.62
N TRP A 24 -2.01 -1.63 -11.23
CA TRP A 24 -0.69 -2.26 -11.14
C TRP A 24 0.42 -1.25 -11.47
N ASP A 25 0.21 -0.45 -12.51
CA ASP A 25 1.13 0.57 -12.97
C ASP A 25 0.52 1.97 -12.82
N LEU A 26 1.07 2.75 -11.88
CA LEU A 26 0.67 4.12 -11.61
C LEU A 26 1.13 5.10 -12.69
N ARG A 27 2.06 4.69 -13.56
CA ARG A 27 2.58 5.49 -14.66
C ARG A 27 1.80 5.29 -15.95
N ASN A 28 0.91 4.30 -15.99
CA ASN A 28 0.18 4.04 -17.20
C ASN A 28 -0.78 5.21 -17.47
N ARG A 29 -0.52 5.87 -18.60
CA ARG A 29 -1.28 7.03 -19.08
C ARG A 29 -1.82 6.69 -20.45
N PRO A 30 -2.94 7.31 -20.87
CA PRO A 30 -3.38 7.19 -22.24
C PRO A 30 -2.26 7.61 -23.19
N ALA A 31 -1.76 6.69 -24.01
CA ALA A 31 -0.82 6.96 -25.09
C ALA A 31 -1.53 7.74 -26.21
N SER A 32 -2.83 7.49 -26.43
CA SER A 32 -3.65 8.30 -27.34
C SER A 32 -5.17 8.16 -27.09
N PRO A 33 -5.98 9.21 -27.34
CA PRO A 33 -7.44 9.13 -27.15
C PRO A 33 -8.06 8.01 -28.01
N GLY A 34 -8.75 7.06 -27.36
CA GLY A 34 -9.51 6.00 -28.03
C GLY A 34 -8.85 4.62 -28.06
N VAL A 35 -7.67 4.45 -27.44
CA VAL A 35 -7.05 3.13 -27.29
C VAL A 35 -7.70 2.37 -26.13
N ILE A 36 -8.23 1.19 -26.45
CA ILE A 36 -8.99 0.30 -25.55
C ILE A 36 -8.12 -0.55 -24.62
N ASP A 37 -6.80 -0.54 -24.80
CA ASP A 37 -5.80 -1.27 -23.98
C ASP A 37 -5.27 -0.46 -22.78
N GLU A 38 -5.74 0.77 -22.58
CA GLU A 38 -5.20 1.69 -21.58
C GLU A 38 -5.92 1.55 -20.22
N THR A 39 -5.13 1.21 -19.20
CA THR A 39 -5.57 0.79 -17.86
C THR A 39 -6.44 1.79 -17.11
N THR A 40 -7.24 1.27 -16.18
CA THR A 40 -7.92 2.02 -15.12
C THR A 40 -7.00 3.08 -14.49
N PRO A 41 -7.33 4.38 -14.56
CA PRO A 41 -6.49 5.44 -14.00
C PRO A 41 -6.49 5.40 -12.47
N VAL A 42 -5.46 5.99 -11.85
CA VAL A 42 -5.48 6.28 -10.42
C VAL A 42 -6.63 7.25 -10.13
N THR A 43 -7.53 6.88 -9.23
CA THR A 43 -8.66 7.73 -8.82
C THR A 43 -8.47 8.21 -7.38
N ALA A 44 -8.97 9.41 -7.07
CA ALA A 44 -8.98 9.92 -5.70
C ALA A 44 -9.72 8.97 -4.74
N THR A 45 -10.84 8.39 -5.20
CA THR A 45 -11.62 7.41 -4.44
C THR A 45 -10.82 6.14 -4.15
N GLY A 46 -10.06 5.63 -5.13
CA GLY A 46 -9.16 4.49 -4.93
C GLY A 46 -8.10 4.78 -3.87
N VAL A 47 -7.41 5.92 -3.97
CA VAL A 47 -6.40 6.34 -3.00
C VAL A 47 -6.98 6.46 -1.59
N VAL A 48 -8.17 7.06 -1.45
CA VAL A 48 -8.85 7.18 -0.16
C VAL A 48 -9.24 5.81 0.38
N GLY A 49 -9.82 4.94 -0.45
CA GLY A 49 -10.21 3.57 -0.07
C GLY A 49 -9.02 2.76 0.44
N LEU A 50 -7.91 2.77 -0.31
CA LEU A 50 -6.66 2.11 0.10
C LEU A 50 -6.17 2.67 1.44
N THR A 51 -6.11 3.99 1.57
CA THR A 51 -5.63 4.66 2.78
C THR A 51 -6.44 4.21 4.00
N VAL A 52 -7.78 4.22 3.90
CA VAL A 52 -8.66 3.77 4.99
C VAL A 52 -8.37 2.32 5.38
N VAL A 53 -8.26 1.41 4.40
CA VAL A 53 -7.99 -0.01 4.69
C VAL A 53 -6.65 -0.20 5.40
N LEU A 54 -5.57 0.43 4.92
CA LEU A 54 -4.25 0.32 5.53
C LEU A 54 -4.25 0.88 6.96
N LEU A 55 -4.89 2.03 7.19
CA LEU A 55 -5.00 2.62 8.53
C LEU A 55 -5.79 1.70 9.47
N LEU A 56 -6.88 1.09 9.02
CA LEU A 56 -7.67 0.15 9.83
C LEU A 56 -6.87 -1.11 10.19
N LEU A 57 -6.14 -1.70 9.23
CA LEU A 57 -5.27 -2.85 9.47
C LEU A 57 -4.16 -2.53 10.48
N ALA A 58 -3.52 -1.36 10.34
CA ALA A 58 -2.48 -0.92 11.26
C ALA A 58 -3.04 -0.63 12.66
N ALA A 59 -4.18 0.06 12.74
CA ALA A 59 -4.87 0.32 14.01
C ALA A 59 -5.31 -0.99 14.69
N TYR A 60 -5.75 -1.99 13.93
CA TYR A 60 -6.06 -3.33 14.42
C TYR A 60 -4.83 -4.01 15.04
N LEU A 61 -3.67 -3.97 14.37
CA LEU A 61 -2.42 -4.48 14.94
C LEU A 61 -2.03 -3.74 16.22
N GLY A 62 -2.23 -2.43 16.26
CA GLY A 62 -2.08 -1.63 17.48
C GLY A 62 -2.98 -2.10 18.62
N ARG A 63 -4.29 -2.23 18.35
CA ARG A 63 -5.30 -2.67 19.33
C ARG A 63 -5.04 -4.07 19.86
N THR A 64 -4.51 -4.96 19.03
CA THR A 64 -4.17 -6.34 19.42
C THR A 64 -2.81 -6.46 20.12
N GLY A 65 -2.08 -5.35 20.31
CA GLY A 65 -0.82 -5.32 21.06
C GLY A 65 0.45 -5.54 20.23
N HIS A 66 0.38 -5.47 18.91
CA HIS A 66 1.51 -5.71 18.00
C HIS A 66 1.86 -4.50 17.13
N PRO A 67 2.00 -3.27 17.69
CA PRO A 67 2.24 -2.08 16.87
C PRO A 67 3.55 -2.12 16.08
N ALA A 68 4.55 -2.87 16.56
CA ALA A 68 5.82 -3.07 15.86
C ALA A 68 5.66 -3.82 14.53
N LEU A 69 4.59 -4.60 14.36
CA LEU A 69 4.31 -5.35 13.14
C LEU A 69 3.61 -4.52 12.05
N ALA A 70 3.22 -3.28 12.35
CA ALA A 70 2.48 -2.43 11.41
C ALA A 70 3.26 -2.16 10.12
N VAL A 71 4.55 -1.84 10.22
CA VAL A 71 5.38 -1.60 9.02
C VAL A 71 5.57 -2.88 8.19
N PRO A 72 6.09 -4.00 8.73
CA PRO A 72 6.34 -5.18 7.93
C PRO A 72 5.06 -5.85 7.40
N LEU A 73 3.92 -5.75 8.10
CA LEU A 73 2.69 -6.42 7.67
C LEU A 73 1.74 -5.52 6.87
N VAL A 74 1.75 -4.19 7.07
CA VAL A 74 0.82 -3.29 6.37
C VAL A 74 1.52 -2.50 5.29
N ALA A 75 2.68 -1.90 5.57
CA ALA A 75 3.35 -1.02 4.61
C ALA A 75 4.23 -1.77 3.60
N ALA A 76 4.87 -2.86 4.02
CA ALA A 76 5.80 -3.58 3.14
C ALA A 76 5.13 -4.21 1.91
N PRO A 77 3.94 -4.84 1.98
CA PRO A 77 3.30 -5.40 0.79
C PRO A 77 3.02 -4.38 -0.33
N PRO A 78 2.33 -3.24 -0.11
CA PRO A 78 2.12 -2.24 -1.16
C PRO A 78 3.42 -1.60 -1.63
N ALA A 79 4.40 -1.39 -0.74
CA ALA A 79 5.71 -0.86 -1.13
C ALA A 79 6.47 -1.83 -2.05
N ALA A 80 6.38 -3.14 -1.79
CA ALA A 80 6.99 -4.16 -2.63
C ALA A 80 6.29 -4.27 -4.00
N LEU A 81 4.95 -4.21 -4.03
CA LEU A 81 4.19 -4.18 -5.28
C LEU A 81 4.48 -2.93 -6.11
N LEU A 82 4.61 -1.77 -5.46
CA LEU A 82 5.02 -0.53 -6.11
C LEU A 82 6.44 -0.64 -6.70
N LEU A 83 7.38 -1.26 -5.97
CA LEU A 83 8.71 -1.53 -6.50
C LEU A 83 8.64 -2.47 -7.71
N ALA A 84 7.89 -3.57 -7.58
CA ALA A 84 7.70 -4.56 -8.64
C ALA A 84 7.14 -3.91 -9.91
N SER A 85 6.13 -3.05 -9.76
CA SER A 85 5.58 -2.23 -10.84
C SER A 85 6.67 -1.39 -11.53
N PHE A 86 7.50 -0.68 -10.75
CA PHE A 86 8.55 0.17 -11.30
C PHE A 86 9.66 -0.60 -12.03
N VAL A 87 10.06 -1.77 -11.55
CA VAL A 87 11.14 -2.57 -12.15
C VAL A 87 10.67 -3.42 -13.33
N THR A 88 9.36 -3.71 -13.43
CA THR A 88 8.78 -4.48 -14.54
C THR A 88 8.23 -3.61 -15.66
N HIS A 89 8.28 -2.27 -15.51
CA HIS A 89 7.78 -1.36 -16.52
C HIS A 89 8.69 -1.34 -17.78
N PRO A 90 8.14 -1.45 -19.00
CA PRO A 90 8.92 -1.59 -20.24
C PRO A 90 9.78 -0.36 -20.57
N GLU A 91 9.27 0.83 -20.27
CA GLU A 91 9.95 2.10 -20.56
C GLU A 91 10.57 2.65 -19.28
N GLN A 92 11.87 2.48 -19.13
CA GLN A 92 12.62 3.15 -18.06
C GLN A 92 12.79 4.62 -18.43
N ASP A 93 11.70 5.40 -18.40
CA ASP A 93 11.77 6.85 -18.45
C ASP A 93 12.82 7.33 -17.43
N ALA A 94 13.60 8.35 -17.79
CA ALA A 94 14.66 8.94 -16.95
C ALA A 94 14.14 9.60 -15.64
N ALA A 95 12.93 9.24 -15.21
CA ALA A 95 12.22 9.75 -14.05
C ALA A 95 12.83 9.26 -12.72
N ALA A 96 12.69 10.10 -11.70
CA ALA A 96 13.14 9.88 -10.31
C ALA A 96 12.35 8.79 -9.56
N TRP A 97 12.08 7.67 -10.21
CA TRP A 97 11.28 6.59 -9.65
C TRP A 97 11.84 5.93 -8.38
N PRO A 98 13.17 5.81 -8.17
CA PRO A 98 13.67 5.32 -6.89
C PRO A 98 13.30 6.28 -5.76
N VAL A 99 13.35 7.59 -6.03
CA VAL A 99 12.97 8.63 -5.06
C VAL A 99 11.47 8.56 -4.77
N ALA A 100 10.63 8.43 -5.80
CA ALA A 100 9.19 8.26 -5.62
C ALA A 100 8.88 7.01 -4.80
N TRP A 101 9.53 5.89 -5.09
CA TRP A 101 9.36 4.65 -4.33
C TRP A 101 9.74 4.82 -2.86
N VAL A 102 10.90 5.42 -2.57
CA VAL A 102 11.34 5.70 -1.20
C VAL A 102 10.34 6.61 -0.50
N PHE A 103 9.88 7.68 -1.15
CA PHE A 103 8.91 8.62 -0.60
C PHE A 103 7.59 7.93 -0.23
N PHE A 104 6.99 7.18 -1.17
CA PHE A 104 5.73 6.48 -0.90
C PHE A 104 5.89 5.38 0.15
N SER A 105 7.02 4.67 0.16
CA SER A 105 7.32 3.66 1.18
C SER A 105 7.41 4.30 2.57
N ALA A 106 8.06 5.46 2.68
CA ALA A 106 8.13 6.22 3.92
C ALA A 106 6.75 6.71 4.38
N LEU A 107 5.91 7.18 3.44
CA LEU A 107 4.55 7.61 3.73
C LEU A 107 3.67 6.46 4.24
N LEU A 108 3.73 5.30 3.57
CA LEU A 108 3.03 4.08 3.98
C LEU A 108 3.49 3.62 5.38
N ALA A 109 4.80 3.58 5.62
CA ALA A 109 5.37 3.18 6.91
C ALA A 109 4.99 4.17 8.02
N GLY A 110 5.11 5.47 7.77
CA GLY A 110 4.75 6.52 8.73
C GLY A 110 3.27 6.47 9.09
N GLY A 111 2.38 6.39 8.09
CA GLY A 111 0.94 6.27 8.30
C GLY A 111 0.57 5.02 9.10
N ALA A 112 1.15 3.86 8.75
CA ALA A 112 0.94 2.61 9.48
C ALA A 112 1.40 2.71 10.95
N LEU A 113 2.57 3.30 11.22
CA LEU A 113 3.06 3.49 12.58
C LEU A 113 2.15 4.39 13.41
N VAL A 114 1.70 5.52 12.83
CA VAL A 114 0.79 6.45 13.51
C VAL A 114 -0.53 5.76 13.84
N ALA A 115 -1.13 5.07 12.88
CA ALA A 115 -2.39 4.34 13.09
C ALA A 115 -2.26 3.23 14.13
N ALA A 116 -1.17 2.46 14.09
CA ALA A 116 -0.92 1.40 15.06
C ALA A 116 -0.68 1.95 16.47
N LYS A 117 0.05 3.05 16.62
CA LYS A 117 0.21 3.73 17.92
C LYS A 117 -1.13 4.24 18.45
N MET A 118 -1.99 4.79 17.58
CA MET A 118 -3.32 5.24 17.98
C MET A 118 -4.21 4.07 18.41
N GLY A 119 -4.22 2.98 17.64
CA GLY A 119 -4.96 1.76 18.00
C GLY A 119 -4.47 1.16 19.32
N ALA A 120 -3.16 1.19 19.60
CA ALA A 120 -2.60 0.73 20.86
C ALA A 120 -3.02 1.58 22.07
N ARG A 121 -3.31 2.88 21.87
CA ARG A 121 -3.87 3.73 22.93
C ARG A 121 -5.27 3.29 23.34
N TRP A 122 -6.09 2.81 22.41
CA TRP A 122 -7.46 2.34 22.68
C TRP A 122 -7.54 1.01 23.43
N ARG A 123 -6.40 0.37 23.69
CA ARG A 123 -6.28 -0.82 24.54
C ARG A 123 -6.04 -0.45 26.01
N ARG A 124 -5.56 0.77 26.29
CA ARG A 124 -5.30 1.28 27.65
C ARG A 124 -6.56 1.90 28.21
#